data_AF-A0A6V7KDJ1-F1
#
_entry.id   AF-A0A6V7KDJ1-F1
#
_cell.length_a   1.000
_cell.length_b   1.000
_cell.length_c   1.000
_cell.angle_alpha   90.00
_cell.angle_beta   90.00
_cell.angle_gamma   90.00
#
_symmetry.space_group_name_H-M   'P 1'
#
loop_
_entity.id
_entity.type
_entity.pdbx_description
1 polymer ?
#
loop_
_entity_poly.entity_id
_entity_poly.type
_entity_poly.pdbx_seq_one_letter_code
_entity_poly.pdbx_strand_id
1 'polypeptide(L)' 'MDVGIVRVAEDRDFEKLKKLYDDNNDWRLDYNKPDLSVWTKSVPGISFRMVK' A
#
# COMPACT_ATOMS: atom_id res chain seq x y z
N MET A 1 -1.28 3.81 -12.61
CA MET A 1 -2.34 4.80 -12.30
C MET A 1 -1.81 6.22 -12.47
N ASP A 2 -2.52 7.03 -13.25
CA ASP A 2 -2.24 8.46 -13.45
C ASP A 2 -3.46 9.28 -12.99
N VAL A 3 -3.23 10.39 -12.29
CA VAL A 3 -4.31 11.21 -11.71
C VAL A 3 -5.11 11.88 -12.84
N GLY A 4 -6.45 11.74 -12.78
CA GLY A 4 -7.37 12.37 -13.74
C GLY A 4 -7.70 11.53 -14.98
N ILE A 5 -7.14 10.32 -15.11
CA ILE A 5 -7.44 9.42 -16.23
C ILE A 5 -8.11 8.15 -15.69
N VAL A 6 -9.34 7.89 -16.12
CA VAL A 6 -10.03 6.63 -15.84
C VAL A 6 -9.45 5.56 -16.77
N ARG A 7 -8.82 4.54 -16.18
CA ARG A 7 -8.27 3.38 -16.90
C ARG A 7 -8.70 2.10 -16.21
N VAL A 8 -8.88 1.05 -16.99
CA VAL A 8 -8.99 -0.32 -16.46
C VAL A 8 -7.62 -0.72 -15.93
N ALA A 9 -7.57 -1.36 -14.76
CA ALA A 9 -6.33 -1.84 -14.18
C ALA A 9 -5.70 -2.91 -15.08
N GLU A 10 -4.44 -2.71 -15.43
CA GLU A 10 -3.67 -3.65 -16.24
C GLU A 10 -2.84 -4.57 -15.33
N ASP A 11 -2.35 -5.69 -15.85
CA ASP A 11 -1.56 -6.68 -15.09
C ASP A 11 -0.42 -6.04 -14.28
N ARG A 12 0.23 -5.01 -14.84
CA ARG A 12 1.30 -4.26 -14.17
C ARG A 12 0.83 -3.53 -12.90
N ASP A 13 -0.41 -3.05 -12.86
CA ASP A 13 -0.96 -2.43 -11.65
C ASP A 13 -1.17 -3.49 -10.56
N PHE A 14 -1.58 -4.71 -10.92
CA PHE A 14 -1.68 -5.84 -9.99
C PHE A 14 -0.31 -6.33 -9.51
N GLU A 15 0.71 -6.36 -10.37
CA GLU A 15 2.08 -6.68 -9.97
C GLU A 15 2.62 -5.68 -8.94
N LYS A 16 2.34 -4.38 -9.14
CA LYS A 16 2.71 -3.33 -8.19
C LYS A 16 1.99 -3.53 -6.86
N LEU A 17 0.70 -3.85 -6.88
CA LEU A 17 -0.07 -4.13 -5.67
C LEU A 17 0.47 -5.34 -4.92
N LYS A 18 0.81 -6.42 -5.65
CA LYS A 18 1.42 -7.61 -5.06
C LYS A 18 2.75 -7.30 -4.40
N LYS A 19 3.62 -6.53 -5.06
CA LYS A 19 4.89 -6.06 -4.47
C LYS A 19 4.67 -5.23 -3.20
N LEU A 20 3.65 -4.35 -3.18
CA LEU A 20 3.31 -3.58 -1.97
C LEU A 20 2.84 -4.45 -0.82
N TYR A 21 2.18 -5.57 -1.11
CA TYR A 21 1.74 -6.53 -0.10
C TYR A 21 2.88 -7.44 0.39
N ASP A 22 3.70 -7.95 -0.53
CA ASP A 22 4.78 -8.90 -0.23
C ASP A 22 5.99 -8.23 0.44
N ASP A 23 6.31 -6.99 0.06
CA ASP A 23 7.43 -6.24 0.63
C ASP A 23 7.00 -5.47 1.90
N ASN A 24 7.37 -6.01 3.07
CA ASN A 24 7.08 -5.41 4.37
C ASN A 24 8.16 -4.44 4.87
N ASN A 25 9.26 -4.21 4.14
CA ASN A 25 10.43 -3.50 4.68
C ASN A 25 10.14 -2.06 5.10
N ASP A 26 9.23 -1.38 4.41
CA ASP A 26 8.83 0.01 4.70
C ASP A 26 7.52 0.12 5.50
N TRP A 27 6.93 -1.02 5.89
CA TRP A 27 5.67 -1.06 6.61
C TRP A 27 5.93 -1.19 8.11
N ARG A 28 5.35 -0.26 8.87
CA ARG A 28 5.40 -0.26 10.32
C ARG A 28 4.12 -0.87 10.88
N LEU A 29 4.25 -1.87 11.74
CA LEU A 29 3.13 -2.42 12.50
C LEU A 29 2.71 -1.42 13.59
N ASP A 30 1.58 -0.74 13.41
CA ASP A 30 1.06 0.22 14.39
C ASP A 30 -0.03 -0.38 15.29
N TYR A 31 -0.68 -1.45 14.85
CA TYR A 31 -1.69 -2.15 15.65
C TYR A 31 -1.57 -3.64 15.48
N ASN A 32 -1.57 -4.38 16.59
CA ASN A 32 -1.54 -5.83 16.58
C ASN A 32 -2.49 -6.39 17.64
N LYS A 33 -3.51 -7.11 17.17
CA LYS A 33 -4.42 -7.93 17.94
C LYS A 33 -4.38 -9.37 17.38
N PRO A 34 -4.82 -10.37 18.15
CA PRO A 34 -4.79 -11.78 17.74
C PRO A 34 -5.42 -12.02 16.35
N ASP A 35 -6.43 -11.22 16.00
CA ASP A 35 -7.20 -11.39 14.77
C ASP A 35 -6.94 -10.28 13.73
N LEU A 36 -6.13 -9.26 14.06
CA LEU A 36 -5.95 -8.08 13.22
C LEU A 36 -4.57 -7.44 13.41
N SER A 37 -3.84 -7.29 12.32
CA SER A 37 -2.62 -6.49 12.25
C SER A 37 -2.83 -5.33 11.29
N VAL A 38 -2.59 -4.10 11.75
CA VAL A 38 -2.63 -2.88 10.91
C VAL A 38 -1.23 -2.37 10.71
N TRP A 39 -0.86 -2.22 9.45
CA TRP A 39 0.43 -1.73 9.03
C TRP A 39 0.28 -0.37 8.38
N THR A 40 1.18 0.56 8.69
CA THR A 40 1.22 1.86 8.00
C THR A 40 2.56 2.07 7.31
N LYS A 41 2.52 2.68 6.13
CA LYS A 41 3.71 3.10 5.38
C LYS A 41 3.61 4.58 5.07
N SER A 42 4.65 5.31 5.45
CA SER A 42 4.76 6.74 5.12
C SER A 42 5.24 6.88 3.68
N VAL A 43 4.60 7.75 2.91
CA VAL A 43 4.97 8.02 1.52
C VAL A 43 5.63 9.40 1.46
N PRO A 44 6.91 9.49 1.03
CA PRO A 44 7.59 10.77 0.91
C PRO A 44 6.83 11.73 -0.02
N GLY A 45 6.70 12.99 0.40
CA GLY A 45 6.10 14.04 -0.43
C GLY A 45 4.57 14.17 -0.33
N ILE A 46 3.89 13.31 0.43
CA ILE A 46 2.45 13.45 0.71
C ILE A 46 2.18 13.34 2.21
N SER A 47 1.14 14.04 2.69
CA SER A 47 0.68 13.97 4.09
C SER A 47 -0.15 12.72 4.41
N PHE A 48 -0.39 11.87 3.41
CA PHE A 48 -1.17 10.65 3.56
C PHE A 48 -0.26 9.44 3.83
N ARG A 49 -0.77 8.50 4.62
CA ARG A 49 -0.11 7.21 4.89
C ARG A 49 -0.87 6.10 4.18
N MET A 50 -0.14 5.14 3.65
CA MET A 50 -0.73 3.89 3.16
C MET A 50 -1.03 2.99 4.36
N VAL A 51 -2.13 2.26 4.30
CA VAL A 51 -2.57 1.33 5.35
C VAL A 51 -2.79 -0.05 4.73
N LYS A 52 -2.31 -1.09 5.42
CA LYS A 52 -2.46 -2.50 5.06
C LYS A 52 -3.06 -3.25 6.25
#